data_AF-X1SCP4-F1
#
_entry.id   AF-X1SCP4-F1
#
_cell.length_a   1.000
_cell.length_b   1.000
_cell.length_c   1.000
_cell.angle_alpha   90.00
_cell.angle_beta   90.00
_cell.angle_gamma   90.00
#
_symmetry.space_group_name_H-M   'P 1'
#
loop_
_entity.id
_entity.type
_entity.pdbx_description
1 polymer ?
#
loop_
_entity_poly.entity_id
_entity_poly.type
_entity_poly.pdbx_seq_one_letter_code
_entity_poly.pdbx_strand_id
1 'polypeptide(L)'
;GFLIATPIWKTQIQREKEEELIFRGKQYAEAVRLFQIKYPGSFPKSFEELLEERCLRKMFKDPMTEHGEWDVIVPYGGASGRREGATQKILLVPQSALSSVDNPRIIGVVSSSPDKSIKIYFDQETYDKWLFYYGFDPEKMPEIVYYGETEKR
;
A
#
# COMPACT_ATOMS: atom_id res chain seq x y z
N GLY A 1 -6.44 -30.75 30.75
CA GLY A 1 -7.47 -29.94 30.09
C GLY A 1 -6.79 -28.85 29.29
N PHE A 2 -6.89 -28.88 27.97
CA PHE A 2 -6.12 -28.03 27.04
C PHE A 2 -7.07 -27.44 25.96
N LEU A 3 -8.16 -26.78 26.35
CA LEU A 3 -9.20 -26.37 25.39
C LEU A 3 -9.63 -24.90 25.46
N ILE A 4 -8.92 -24.03 26.20
CA ILE A 4 -9.27 -22.59 26.28
C ILE A 4 -8.21 -21.66 25.64
N ALA A 5 -7.03 -22.16 25.25
CA ALA A 5 -5.90 -21.30 24.84
C ALA A 5 -5.80 -20.92 23.35
N THR A 6 -6.42 -21.67 22.43
CA THR A 6 -6.15 -21.53 20.98
C THR A 6 -6.77 -20.30 20.29
N PRO A 7 -8.02 -19.84 20.56
CA PRO A 7 -8.59 -18.69 19.84
C PRO A 7 -7.94 -17.36 20.26
N ILE A 8 -7.47 -17.26 21.51
CA ILE A 8 -6.81 -16.05 22.04
C ILE A 8 -5.46 -15.84 21.36
N TRP A 9 -4.64 -16.89 21.22
CA TRP A 9 -3.34 -16.77 20.58
C TRP A 9 -3.42 -16.42 19.09
N LYS A 10 -4.34 -17.02 18.33
CA LYS A 10 -4.53 -16.64 16.91
C LYS A 10 -4.86 -15.16 16.76
N THR A 11 -5.75 -14.65 17.62
CA THR A 11 -6.15 -13.24 17.64
C THR A 11 -4.98 -12.33 18.02
N GLN A 12 -4.16 -12.72 19.00
CA GLN A 12 -2.98 -11.97 19.41
C GLN A 12 -1.96 -11.85 18.28
N ILE A 13 -1.65 -12.97 17.61
CA ILE A 13 -0.73 -12.98 16.46
C ILE A 13 -1.26 -12.09 15.33
N GLN A 14 -2.57 -12.15 15.05
CA GLN A 14 -3.18 -11.30 14.02
C GLN A 14 -3.05 -9.81 14.37
N ARG A 15 -3.25 -9.42 15.64
CA ARG A 15 -3.04 -8.03 16.08
C ARG A 15 -1.60 -7.57 15.94
N GLU A 16 -0.63 -8.42 16.29
CA GLU A 16 0.79 -8.12 16.11
C GLU A 16 1.13 -7.93 14.64
N LYS A 17 0.58 -8.78 13.75
CA LYS A 17 0.72 -8.62 12.30
C LYS A 17 0.06 -7.33 11.79
N GLU A 18 -1.08 -6.92 12.33
CA GLU A 18 -1.74 -5.66 11.98
C GLU A 18 -0.93 -4.42 12.38
N GLU A 19 -0.32 -4.44 13.57
CA GLU A 19 0.60 -3.38 14.01
C GLU A 19 1.83 -3.33 13.10
N GLU A 20 2.35 -4.50 12.74
CA GLU A 20 3.47 -4.62 11.80
C GLU A 20 3.09 -4.16 10.39
N LEU A 21 1.87 -4.45 9.91
CA LEU A 21 1.37 -4.00 8.62
C LEU A 21 1.35 -2.47 8.57
N ILE A 22 0.80 -1.84 9.60
CA ILE A 22 0.75 -0.37 9.72
C ILE A 22 2.17 0.21 9.78
N PHE A 23 3.05 -0.38 10.58
CA PHE A 23 4.43 0.07 10.70
C PHE A 23 5.16 -0.01 9.35
N ARG A 24 5.14 -1.18 8.70
CA ARG A 24 5.84 -1.45 7.44
C ARG A 24 5.26 -0.63 6.28
N GLY A 25 3.94 -0.55 6.16
CA GLY A 25 3.27 0.28 5.17
C GLY A 25 3.65 1.77 5.30
N LYS A 26 3.69 2.30 6.54
CA LYS A 26 4.15 3.68 6.79
C LYS A 26 5.61 3.91 6.39
N GLN A 27 6.49 2.90 6.47
CA GLN A 27 7.87 3.06 5.99
C GLN A 27 7.91 3.35 4.49
N TYR A 28 7.05 2.72 3.69
CA TYR A 28 6.98 2.99 2.26
C TYR A 28 6.40 4.38 1.95
N ALA A 29 5.29 4.75 2.60
CA ALA A 29 4.71 6.09 2.44
C ALA A 29 5.71 7.20 2.80
N GLU A 30 6.46 7.00 3.89
CA GLU A 30 7.50 7.94 4.32
C GLU A 30 8.71 7.94 3.37
N ALA A 31 9.13 6.78 2.86
CA ALA A 31 10.20 6.70 1.87
C ALA A 31 9.84 7.50 0.60
N VAL A 32 8.60 7.40 0.12
CA VAL A 32 8.13 8.20 -1.03
C VAL A 32 8.13 9.70 -0.69
N ARG A 33 7.71 10.10 0.52
CA ARG A 33 7.78 11.50 0.98
C ARG A 33 9.22 12.03 0.93
N LEU A 34 10.17 11.26 1.47
CA LEU A 34 11.59 11.61 1.47
C LEU A 34 12.15 11.71 0.04
N PHE A 35 11.74 10.80 -0.84
CA PHE A 35 12.12 10.84 -2.25
C PHE A 35 11.64 12.13 -2.92
N GLN A 36 10.39 12.52 -2.71
CA GLN A 36 9.84 13.79 -3.24
C GLN A 36 10.57 15.04 -2.71
N ILE A 37 11.01 15.02 -1.45
CA ILE A 37 11.79 16.13 -0.88
C ILE A 37 13.16 16.23 -1.57
N LYS A 38 13.80 15.08 -1.82
CA LYS A 38 15.10 15.03 -2.50
C LYS A 38 14.99 15.37 -3.98
N TYR A 39 13.92 14.91 -4.64
CA TYR A 39 13.65 15.06 -6.07
C TYR A 39 12.25 15.66 -6.29
N PRO A 40 12.09 17.00 -6.13
CA PRO A 40 10.79 17.66 -6.25
C PRO A 40 10.09 17.36 -7.58
N GLY A 41 8.86 16.84 -7.51
CA GLY A 41 8.04 16.52 -8.69
C GLY A 41 8.32 15.14 -9.30
N SER A 42 9.31 14.41 -8.79
CA SER A 42 9.64 13.05 -9.25
C SER A 42 9.16 12.00 -8.26
N PHE A 43 8.84 10.81 -8.78
CA PHE A 43 8.42 9.66 -7.98
C PHE A 43 9.31 8.46 -8.32
N PRO A 44 9.58 7.59 -7.33
CA PRO A 44 10.33 6.38 -7.58
C PRO A 44 9.57 5.46 -8.53
N LYS A 45 10.30 4.77 -9.39
CA LYS A 45 9.78 3.80 -10.37
C LYS A 45 9.84 2.37 -9.87
N SER A 46 10.66 2.12 -8.84
CA SER A 46 10.81 0.80 -8.21
C SER A 46 11.17 0.92 -6.73
N PHE A 47 11.10 -0.19 -5.98
CA PHE A 47 11.53 -0.21 -4.58
C PHE A 47 13.05 -0.18 -4.44
N GLU A 48 13.78 -0.68 -5.43
CA GLU A 48 15.25 -0.62 -5.49
C GLU A 48 15.72 0.83 -5.50
N GLU A 49 15.07 1.70 -6.26
CA GLU A 49 15.39 3.13 -6.31
C GLU A 49 15.23 3.79 -4.93
N LEU A 50 14.19 3.42 -4.17
CA LEU A 50 14.01 3.90 -2.79
C LEU A 50 15.16 3.46 -1.85
N LEU A 51 15.74 2.29 -2.07
CA LEU A 51 16.88 1.79 -1.29
C LEU A 51 18.19 2.47 -1.68
N GLU A 52 18.46 2.56 -2.98
CA GLU A 52 19.64 3.21 -3.54
C GLU A 52 19.71 4.67 -3.10
N GLU A 53 18.57 5.35 -3.13
CA GLU A 53 18.43 6.72 -2.65
C GLU A 53 18.35 6.84 -1.13
N ARG A 54 18.48 5.74 -0.40
CA ARG A 54 18.45 5.71 1.08
C ARG A 54 17.18 6.35 1.67
N CYS A 55 16.09 6.35 0.91
CA CYS A 55 14.77 6.77 1.36
C CYS A 55 14.08 5.63 2.13
N LEU A 56 14.40 4.38 1.79
CA LEU A 56 13.97 3.18 2.50
C LEU A 56 15.20 2.41 3.03
N ARG A 57 15.11 1.89 4.27
CA ARG A 57 16.25 1.20 4.90
C ARG A 57 16.43 -0.24 4.42
N LYS A 58 15.32 -0.91 4.10
CA LYS A 58 15.25 -2.28 3.60
C LYS A 58 13.88 -2.53 2.97
N MET A 59 13.76 -3.54 2.11
CA MET A 59 12.45 -4.01 1.67
C MET A 59 11.73 -4.68 2.83
N PHE A 60 10.59 -4.14 3.22
CA PHE A 60 9.73 -4.74 4.23
C PHE A 60 8.75 -5.66 3.52
N LYS A 61 8.50 -6.84 4.06
CA LYS A 61 7.49 -7.77 3.52
C LYS A 61 6.11 -7.41 4.02
N ASP A 62 5.07 -7.68 3.25
CA ASP A 62 3.70 -7.66 3.77
C ASP A 62 3.52 -8.79 4.81
N PRO A 63 3.18 -8.51 6.07
CA PRO A 63 2.99 -9.55 7.09
C PRO A 63 1.68 -10.35 6.91
N MET A 64 0.77 -9.90 6.04
CA MET A 64 -0.54 -10.50 5.81
C MET A 64 -0.56 -11.48 4.64
N THR A 65 0.52 -11.54 3.87
CA THR A 65 0.65 -12.44 2.72
C THR A 65 1.71 -13.50 3.00
N GLU A 66 1.57 -14.67 2.37
CA GLU A 66 2.50 -15.79 2.60
C GLU A 66 3.91 -15.47 2.08
N HIS A 67 4.00 -14.85 0.91
CA HIS A 67 5.28 -14.53 0.27
C HIS A 67 5.81 -13.13 0.62
N GLY A 68 4.97 -12.28 1.22
CA GLY A 68 5.36 -10.94 1.64
C GLY A 68 5.27 -9.88 0.55
N GLU A 69 4.56 -10.17 -0.54
CA GLU A 69 4.36 -9.28 -1.67
C GLU A 69 3.32 -8.21 -1.35
N TRP A 70 3.60 -6.98 -1.80
CA TRP A 70 2.66 -5.86 -1.72
C TRP A 70 1.92 -5.66 -3.05
N ASP A 71 0.76 -5.02 -2.98
CA ASP A 71 0.26 -4.27 -4.12
C ASP A 71 0.82 -2.85 -4.07
N VAL A 72 1.32 -2.39 -5.21
CA VAL A 72 1.95 -1.08 -5.39
C VAL A 72 0.89 -0.08 -5.81
N ILE A 73 0.83 1.04 -5.10
CA ILE A 73 -0.13 2.10 -5.38
C ILE A 73 0.52 3.06 -6.39
N VAL A 74 -0.14 3.26 -7.53
CA VAL A 74 0.22 4.28 -8.53
C VAL A 74 -0.99 5.18 -8.85
N PRO A 75 -0.78 6.47 -9.20
CA PRO A 75 -1.89 7.34 -9.62
C PRO A 75 -2.55 6.80 -10.90
N TYR A 76 -3.87 6.71 -10.92
CA TYR A 76 -4.62 6.30 -12.11
C TYR A 76 -5.02 7.51 -12.95
N GLY A 77 -4.76 7.46 -14.27
CA GLY A 77 -5.16 8.53 -15.20
C GLY A 77 -4.15 9.66 -15.45
N GLY A 78 -2.87 9.48 -15.10
CA GLY A 78 -1.82 10.47 -15.38
C GLY A 78 -1.89 11.74 -14.53
N ALA A 79 -0.91 12.63 -14.68
CA ALA A 79 -0.79 13.88 -13.92
C ALA A 79 -1.80 14.97 -14.34
N SER A 80 -2.89 14.61 -15.04
CA SER A 80 -3.92 15.55 -15.49
C SER A 80 -4.76 15.98 -14.30
N GLY A 81 -4.31 17.05 -13.64
CA GLY A 81 -5.07 17.99 -12.85
C GLY A 81 -5.99 17.38 -11.79
N ARG A 82 -5.60 17.51 -10.52
CA ARG A 82 -6.56 17.52 -9.41
C ARG A 82 -7.66 18.54 -9.74
N ARG A 83 -8.78 18.09 -10.30
CA ARG A 83 -10.00 18.91 -10.37
C ARG A 83 -10.52 19.00 -8.95
N GLU A 84 -10.68 20.22 -8.47
CA GLU A 84 -11.22 20.49 -7.15
C GLU A 84 -12.60 19.80 -7.04
N GLY A 85 -12.75 18.88 -6.08
CA GLY A 85 -13.97 18.09 -5.87
C GLY A 85 -14.06 16.75 -6.61
N ALA A 86 -13.08 16.36 -7.44
CA ALA A 86 -13.05 15.02 -8.04
C ALA A 86 -12.36 14.01 -7.11
N THR A 87 -12.98 12.83 -6.92
CA THR A 87 -12.37 11.71 -6.18
C THR A 87 -11.09 11.25 -6.88
N GLN A 88 -9.99 11.21 -6.13
CA GLN A 88 -8.72 10.70 -6.64
C GLN A 88 -8.87 9.21 -6.99
N LYS A 89 -8.35 8.79 -8.15
CA LYS A 89 -8.30 7.37 -8.52
C LYS A 89 -6.89 6.84 -8.35
N ILE A 90 -6.77 5.65 -7.79
CA ILE A 90 -5.50 4.93 -7.65
C ILE A 90 -5.59 3.57 -8.34
N LEU A 91 -4.47 3.11 -8.86
CA LEU A 91 -4.31 1.79 -9.45
C LEU A 91 -3.46 0.95 -8.51
N LEU A 92 -3.98 -0.21 -8.11
CA LEU A 92 -3.26 -1.23 -7.36
C LEU A 92 -2.64 -2.20 -8.35
N VAL A 93 -1.31 -2.22 -8.38
CA VAL A 93 -0.53 -3.07 -9.27
C VAL A 93 0.18 -4.12 -8.42
N PRO A 94 -0.03 -5.42 -8.63
CA PRO A 94 0.77 -6.45 -7.97
C PRO A 94 2.26 -6.16 -8.15
N GLN A 95 3.04 -6.26 -7.08
CA GLN A 95 4.48 -5.96 -7.13
C GLN A 95 5.20 -6.72 -8.26
N SER A 96 4.78 -7.96 -8.53
CA SER A 96 5.30 -8.80 -9.63
C SER A 96 4.98 -8.28 -11.04
N ALA A 97 3.91 -7.50 -11.19
CA ALA A 97 3.48 -6.91 -12.46
C ALA A 97 3.99 -5.48 -12.68
N LEU A 98 4.64 -4.88 -11.69
CA LEU A 98 5.10 -3.48 -11.73
C LEU A 98 6.02 -3.19 -12.93
N SER A 99 6.89 -4.14 -13.30
CA SER A 99 7.79 -4.01 -14.45
C SER A 99 7.08 -3.93 -15.80
N SER A 100 5.80 -4.35 -15.87
CA SER A 100 4.97 -4.29 -17.07
C SER A 100 4.21 -2.97 -17.20
N VAL A 101 4.20 -2.13 -16.15
CA VAL A 101 3.60 -0.81 -16.17
C VAL A 101 4.59 0.17 -16.80
N ASP A 102 4.14 0.94 -17.80
CA ASP A 102 4.97 1.99 -18.38
C ASP A 102 5.14 3.16 -17.41
N ASN A 103 6.40 3.55 -17.17
CA ASN A 103 6.81 4.66 -16.31
C ASN A 103 6.02 4.76 -14.98
N PRO A 104 6.05 3.72 -14.12
CA PRO A 104 5.24 3.68 -12.91
C PRO A 104 5.69 4.79 -11.96
N ARG A 105 4.72 5.46 -11.34
CA ARG A 105 4.94 6.45 -10.29
C ARG A 105 4.49 5.87 -8.97
N ILE A 106 5.39 5.24 -8.25
CA ILE A 106 5.07 4.63 -6.97
C ILE A 106 4.77 5.73 -5.97
N ILE A 107 3.56 5.70 -5.40
CA ILE A 107 3.16 6.62 -4.34
C ILE A 107 3.04 5.92 -2.98
N GLY A 108 2.97 4.60 -2.96
CA GLY A 108 2.88 3.82 -1.73
C GLY A 108 2.57 2.34 -1.98
N VAL A 109 2.08 1.67 -0.94
CA VAL A 109 1.76 0.24 -0.94
C VAL A 109 0.45 -0.05 -0.19
N VAL A 110 -0.15 -1.19 -0.48
CA VAL A 110 -1.26 -1.79 0.26
C VAL A 110 -1.08 -3.30 0.31
N SER A 111 -1.62 -3.95 1.34
CA SER A 111 -1.59 -5.40 1.40
C SER A 111 -2.38 -5.99 0.22
N SER A 112 -1.93 -7.11 -0.34
CA SER A 112 -2.73 -7.85 -1.33
C SER A 112 -3.73 -8.82 -0.69
N SER A 113 -3.77 -8.90 0.66
CA SER A 113 -4.67 -9.79 1.39
C SER A 113 -6.09 -9.20 1.51
N PRO A 114 -7.13 -9.88 1.00
CA PRO A 114 -8.52 -9.49 1.19
C PRO A 114 -9.09 -9.95 2.54
N ASP A 115 -8.26 -10.51 3.43
CA ASP A 115 -8.71 -11.03 4.72
C ASP A 115 -9.27 -9.92 5.62
N LYS A 116 -10.23 -10.31 6.47
CA LYS A 116 -10.84 -9.39 7.43
C LYS A 116 -9.86 -9.02 8.55
N SER A 117 -9.86 -7.74 8.89
CA SER A 117 -9.12 -7.20 10.01
C SER A 117 -9.88 -7.27 11.33
N ILE A 118 -9.14 -7.35 12.43
CA ILE A 118 -9.67 -7.15 13.79
C ILE A 118 -9.81 -5.65 14.04
N LYS A 119 -8.79 -4.87 13.65
CA LYS A 119 -8.82 -3.41 13.75
C LYS A 119 -9.62 -2.81 12.59
N ILE A 120 -10.34 -1.73 12.84
CA ILE A 120 -10.85 -0.85 11.78
C ILE A 120 -9.79 0.23 11.53
N TYR A 121 -9.35 0.36 10.28
CA TYR A 121 -8.34 1.35 9.89
C TYR A 121 -8.91 2.26 8.82
N PHE A 122 -9.12 3.54 9.14
CA PHE A 122 -9.79 4.52 8.25
C PHE A 122 -11.11 3.98 7.68
N ASP A 123 -11.95 3.44 8.57
CA ASP A 123 -13.24 2.82 8.25
C ASP A 123 -13.16 1.59 7.32
N GLN A 124 -11.97 0.98 7.19
CA GLN A 124 -11.75 -0.24 6.42
C GLN A 124 -11.56 -1.46 7.33
N GLU A 125 -12.21 -2.55 6.93
CA GLU A 125 -12.22 -3.85 7.64
C GLU A 125 -11.46 -4.96 6.90
N THR A 126 -10.74 -4.63 5.81
CA THR A 126 -9.93 -5.58 5.04
C THR A 126 -8.56 -4.98 4.71
N TYR A 127 -7.52 -5.81 4.70
CA TYR A 127 -6.13 -5.33 4.58
C TYR A 127 -5.82 -4.73 3.20
N ASP A 128 -6.49 -5.20 2.15
CA ASP A 128 -6.45 -4.68 0.77
C ASP A 128 -6.99 -3.25 0.62
N LYS A 129 -7.55 -2.69 1.70
CA LYS A 129 -8.04 -1.30 1.76
C LYS A 129 -7.27 -0.44 2.77
N TRP A 130 -6.28 -1.00 3.46
CA TRP A 130 -5.42 -0.24 4.35
C TRP A 130 -4.34 0.47 3.54
N LEU A 131 -4.67 1.63 3.01
CA LEU A 131 -3.82 2.36 2.08
C LEU A 131 -2.66 3.07 2.81
N PHE A 132 -1.43 2.82 2.35
CA PHE A 132 -0.23 3.50 2.86
C PHE A 132 0.50 4.22 1.72
N TYR A 133 0.15 5.48 1.45
CA TYR A 133 0.80 6.25 0.38
C TYR A 133 0.99 7.73 0.73
N TYR A 134 1.93 8.36 0.02
CA TYR A 134 2.24 9.78 0.17
C TYR A 134 1.09 10.66 -0.31
N GLY A 135 0.64 11.57 0.56
CA GLY A 135 -0.49 12.46 0.28
C GLY A 135 -1.86 11.82 0.49
N PHE A 136 -1.93 10.67 1.17
CA PHE A 136 -3.18 10.07 1.61
C PHE A 136 -3.94 11.00 2.56
N ASP A 137 -5.25 11.14 2.29
CA ASP A 137 -6.21 11.87 3.10
C ASP A 137 -7.35 10.91 3.46
N PRO A 138 -7.49 10.50 4.74
CA PRO A 138 -8.53 9.55 5.15
C PRO A 138 -9.96 10.10 5.03
N GLU A 139 -10.13 11.43 4.97
CA GLU A 139 -11.45 12.04 4.76
C GLU A 139 -11.87 11.99 3.28
N LYS A 140 -10.92 11.73 2.38
CA LYS A 140 -11.11 11.71 0.93
C LYS A 140 -10.56 10.42 0.34
N MET A 141 -11.19 9.31 0.71
CA MET A 141 -10.82 7.99 0.21
C MET A 141 -10.83 7.93 -1.32
N PRO A 142 -9.75 7.42 -1.94
CA PRO A 142 -9.66 7.33 -3.39
C PRO A 142 -10.54 6.18 -3.93
N GLU A 143 -10.90 6.27 -5.21
CA GLU A 143 -11.45 5.14 -5.95
C GLU A 143 -10.31 4.18 -6.30
N ILE A 144 -10.46 2.90 -5.92
CA ILE A 144 -9.48 1.85 -6.15
C ILE A 144 -9.79 1.16 -7.47
N VAL A 145 -8.79 1.08 -8.34
CA VAL A 145 -8.80 0.28 -9.57
C VAL A 145 -7.77 -0.81 -9.44
N TYR A 146 -8.12 -2.06 -9.75
CA TYR A 146 -7.18 -3.17 -9.71
C TYR A 146 -6.54 -3.39 -11.08
N TYR A 147 -5.25 -3.66 -11.11
CA TYR A 147 -4.51 -3.98 -12.32
C TYR A 147 -5.13 -5.19 -13.04
N GLY A 148 -5.32 -5.09 -14.36
CA GLY A 148 -5.98 -6.12 -15.18
C GLY A 148 -7.51 -5.97 -15.28
N GLU A 149 -8.17 -5.21 -14.40
CA GLU A 149 -9.60 -4.86 -14.57
C GLU A 149 -9.80 -3.71 -15.57
N THR A 150 -8.71 -3.02 -15.93
CA THR A 150 -8.69 -1.87 -16.85
C THR A 150 -9.06 -2.21 -18.29
N GLU A 151 -9.08 -3.49 -18.68
CA GLU A 151 -9.35 -3.93 -20.07
C GLU A 151 -10.83 -4.21 -20.39
N LYS A 152 -11.75 -4.12 -19.41
CA LYS A 152 -13.16 -4.50 -19.61
C LYS A 152 -14.12 -3.36 -20.02
N ARG A 153 -13.64 -2.30 -20.66
CA ARG A 153 -14.52 -1.20 -21.12
C ARG A 153 -14.58 -1.05 -22.63
#